data_AF-A0A9X0B010-F1
#
_entry.id   AF-A0A9X0B010-F1
#
_cell.length_a   1.000
_cell.length_b   1.000
_cell.length_c   1.000
_cell.angle_alpha   90.00
_cell.angle_beta   90.00
_cell.angle_gamma   90.00
#
_symmetry.space_group_name_H-M   'P 1'
#
loop_
_entity.id
_entity.type
_entity.pdbx_description
1 polymer ?
#
loop_
_entity_poly.entity_id
_entity_poly.type
_entity_poly.pdbx_seq_one_letter_code
_entity_poly.pdbx_strand_id
1 'polypeptide(L)'
;MDVCKKQALEDNRFLMGVAQLVKERNVIFSLLKTYLDYQLQNRNFRQLEVIKMHLMRANIHIAASTLTSSSFSLGATLAVVAGLNISLPIGRNIGRVVGVAAGGLGIYGVVQNAADSAKRLQLMHPPYYHALYVRELEMMYFLVESSLMRAGGLKNEWLSDYEIAEVLMKLMGKA
;
A
#
# COMPACT_ATOMS: atom_id res chain seq x y z
N MET A 1 -18.00 0.37 29.09
CA MET A 1 -16.76 -0.40 29.36
C MET A 1 -16.10 -0.90 28.05
N ASP A 2 -16.08 -0.09 26.98
CA ASP A 2 -15.74 -0.55 25.62
C ASP A 2 -14.37 -0.03 25.11
N VAL A 3 -13.96 1.16 25.59
CA VAL A 3 -12.74 1.85 25.12
C VAL A 3 -11.46 1.02 25.38
N CYS A 4 -11.34 0.42 26.57
CA CYS A 4 -10.15 -0.36 26.91
C CYS A 4 -10.00 -1.64 26.06
N LYS A 5 -11.12 -2.26 25.67
CA LYS A 5 -11.08 -3.47 24.83
C LYS A 5 -10.67 -3.13 23.39
N LYS A 6 -11.18 -2.02 22.86
CA LYS A 6 -10.81 -1.51 21.54
C LYS A 6 -9.33 -1.14 21.49
N GLN A 7 -8.82 -0.40 22.49
CA GLN A 7 -7.40 -0.03 22.56
C GLN A 7 -6.48 -1.26 22.63
N ALA A 8 -6.82 -2.25 23.47
CA ALA A 8 -6.03 -3.48 23.55
C ALA A 8 -5.99 -4.24 22.21
N LEU A 9 -7.09 -4.25 21.46
CA LEU A 9 -7.13 -4.84 20.12
C LEU A 9 -6.26 -4.06 19.14
N GLU A 10 -6.36 -2.73 19.13
CA GLU A 10 -5.58 -1.84 18.25
C GLU A 10 -4.08 -1.96 18.53
N ASP A 11 -3.69 -1.98 19.80
CA ASP A 11 -2.30 -2.19 20.23
C ASP A 11 -1.77 -3.54 19.73
N ASN A 12 -2.54 -4.62 19.91
CA ASN A 12 -2.16 -5.96 19.46
C ASN A 12 -2.01 -6.05 17.93
N ARG A 13 -2.95 -5.46 17.17
CA ARG A 13 -2.89 -5.43 15.70
C ARG A 13 -1.73 -4.59 15.20
N PHE A 14 -1.43 -3.46 15.86
CA PHE A 14 -0.27 -2.65 15.53
C PHE A 14 1.03 -3.43 15.76
N LEU A 15 1.17 -4.14 16.89
CA LEU A 15 2.33 -4.98 17.17
C LEU A 15 2.50 -6.11 16.14
N MET A 16 1.41 -6.75 15.70
CA MET A 16 1.45 -7.74 14.61
C MET A 16 1.99 -7.11 13.32
N GLY A 17 1.48 -5.94 12.94
CA GLY A 17 1.97 -5.20 11.77
C GLY A 17 3.46 -4.82 11.88
N VAL A 18 3.90 -4.37 13.06
CA VAL A 18 5.32 -4.09 13.34
C VAL A 18 6.17 -5.36 13.23
N ALA A 19 5.69 -6.50 13.73
CA ALA A 19 6.39 -7.77 13.59
C ALA A 19 6.53 -8.18 12.11
N GLN A 20 5.52 -7.89 11.28
CA GLN A 20 5.63 -8.08 9.82
C GLN A 20 6.67 -7.15 9.19
N LEU A 21 6.87 -5.91 9.68
CA LEU A 21 7.97 -5.03 9.22
C LEU A 21 9.35 -5.68 9.37
N VAL A 22 9.54 -6.42 10.47
CA VAL A 22 10.81 -7.07 10.78
C VAL A 22 11.01 -8.32 9.92
N LYS A 23 9.93 -9.08 9.66
CA LYS A 23 9.94 -10.28 8.83
C LYS A 23 10.07 -9.95 7.34
N GLU A 24 9.17 -9.12 6.84
CA GLU A 24 9.14 -8.64 5.46
C GLU A 24 9.95 -7.35 5.40
N ARG A 25 11.22 -7.47 4.98
CA ARG A 25 12.21 -6.36 4.90
C ARG A 25 11.70 -5.08 4.19
N ASN A 26 10.55 -5.14 3.51
CA ASN A 26 9.93 -4.02 2.85
C ASN A 26 8.39 -4.06 2.98
N VAL A 27 7.85 -3.55 4.08
CA VAL A 27 6.40 -3.43 4.28
C VAL A 27 5.70 -2.63 3.19
N ILE A 28 6.36 -1.61 2.64
CA ILE A 28 5.77 -0.75 1.62
C ILE A 28 5.55 -1.54 0.36
N PHE A 29 6.51 -2.40 0.01
CA PHE A 29 6.34 -3.38 -1.04
C PHE A 29 5.14 -4.29 -0.75
N SER A 30 4.99 -4.83 0.45
CA SER A 30 3.86 -5.71 0.79
C SER A 30 2.49 -5.01 0.74
N LEU A 31 2.41 -3.77 1.22
CA LEU A 31 1.21 -2.93 1.18
C LEU A 31 0.78 -2.68 -0.28
N LEU A 32 1.73 -2.23 -1.11
CA LEU A 32 1.49 -1.90 -2.51
C LEU A 32 1.26 -3.13 -3.38
N LYS A 33 2.00 -4.22 -3.12
CA LYS A 33 1.78 -5.50 -3.79
C LYS A 33 0.37 -6.02 -3.50
N THR A 34 -0.07 -5.95 -2.25
CA THR A 34 -1.43 -6.39 -1.89
C THR A 34 -2.48 -5.55 -2.61
N TYR A 35 -2.27 -4.24 -2.72
CA TYR A 35 -3.14 -3.33 -3.49
C TYR A 35 -3.19 -3.72 -4.97
N LEU A 36 -2.03 -3.93 -5.61
CA LEU A 36 -1.95 -4.23 -7.04
C LEU A 36 -2.42 -5.65 -7.37
N ASP A 37 -2.12 -6.64 -6.54
CA ASP A 37 -2.67 -7.99 -6.67
C ASP A 37 -4.20 -7.91 -6.70
N TYR A 38 -4.80 -7.22 -5.73
CA TYR A 38 -6.24 -7.02 -5.64
C TYR A 38 -6.81 -6.28 -6.88
N GLN A 39 -6.19 -5.18 -7.32
CA GLN A 39 -6.67 -4.41 -8.48
C GLN A 39 -6.53 -5.14 -9.83
N LEU A 40 -5.64 -6.15 -9.90
CA LEU A 40 -5.32 -6.89 -11.12
C LEU A 40 -5.85 -8.33 -11.13
N GLN A 41 -6.37 -8.85 -10.02
CA GLN A 41 -6.65 -10.29 -9.82
C GLN A 41 -7.57 -10.92 -10.88
N ASN A 42 -8.42 -10.14 -11.56
CA ASN A 42 -9.37 -10.63 -12.56
C ASN A 42 -9.10 -10.11 -13.98
N ARG A 43 -7.92 -9.53 -14.23
CA ARG A 43 -7.58 -8.98 -15.55
C ARG A 43 -6.99 -10.04 -16.46
N ASN A 44 -7.48 -10.07 -17.70
CA ASN A 44 -6.91 -10.92 -18.74
C ASN A 44 -5.69 -10.25 -19.40
N PHE A 45 -4.99 -11.01 -20.24
CA PHE A 45 -3.82 -10.53 -20.98
C PHE A 45 -4.04 -9.21 -21.73
N ARG A 46 -5.18 -9.05 -22.42
CA ARG A 46 -5.47 -7.83 -23.20
C ARG A 46 -5.61 -6.60 -22.31
N GLN A 47 -6.26 -6.74 -21.16
CA GLN A 47 -6.41 -5.66 -20.18
C GLN A 47 -5.06 -5.25 -19.58
N LEU A 48 -4.21 -6.23 -19.23
CA LEU A 48 -2.86 -5.96 -18.75
C LEU A 48 -2.00 -5.26 -19.81
N GLU A 49 -2.13 -5.64 -21.08
CA GLU A 49 -1.41 -5.01 -22.19
C GLU A 49 -1.85 -3.55 -22.41
N VAL A 50 -3.14 -3.25 -22.24
CA VAL A 50 -3.65 -1.87 -22.26
C VAL A 50 -3.01 -1.03 -21.16
N ILE A 51 -2.99 -1.53 -19.92
CA ILE A 51 -2.34 -0.84 -18.79
C ILE A 51 -0.86 -0.60 -19.11
N LYS A 52 -0.15 -1.63 -19.56
CA LYS A 52 1.28 -1.56 -19.91
C LYS A 52 1.54 -0.55 -21.02
N MET A 53 0.75 -0.54 -22.08
CA MET A 53 0.89 0.41 -23.20
C MET A 53 0.68 1.85 -22.74
N HIS A 54 -0.28 2.10 -21.84
CA HIS A 54 -0.47 3.43 -21.25
C HIS A 54 0.75 3.87 -20.44
N LEU A 55 1.35 2.98 -19.66
CA LEU A 55 2.58 3.27 -18.92
C LEU A 55 3.77 3.55 -19.84
N MET A 56 3.92 2.78 -20.93
CA MET A 56 5.00 2.98 -21.91
C MET A 56 4.91 4.33 -22.61
N ARG A 57 3.70 4.85 -22.86
CA ARG A 57 3.50 6.21 -23.40
C ARG A 57 4.02 7.30 -22.46
N ALA A 58 4.07 7.03 -21.16
CA ALA A 58 4.70 7.89 -20.16
C ALA A 58 6.18 7.54 -19.89
N ASN A 59 6.80 6.76 -20.78
CA ASN A 59 8.18 6.26 -20.68
C ASN A 59 8.43 5.35 -19.45
N ILE A 60 7.40 4.67 -18.95
CA ILE A 60 7.49 3.71 -17.85
C ILE A 60 7.48 2.30 -18.43
N HIS A 61 8.55 1.56 -18.16
CA HIS A 61 8.73 0.20 -18.66
C HIS A 61 8.69 -0.77 -17.49
N ILE A 62 7.62 -1.58 -17.41
CA ILE A 62 7.52 -2.66 -16.43
C ILE A 62 8.15 -3.92 -17.02
N ALA A 63 9.21 -4.40 -16.38
CA ALA A 63 9.80 -5.69 -16.69
C ALA A 63 8.95 -6.82 -16.10
N ALA A 64 8.29 -7.60 -16.96
CA ALA A 64 7.59 -8.82 -16.59
C ALA A 64 7.92 -9.91 -17.60
N SER A 65 8.42 -11.06 -17.14
CA SER A 65 8.81 -12.21 -17.99
C SER A 65 7.62 -12.87 -18.68
N THR A 66 6.44 -12.78 -18.06
CA THR A 66 5.14 -13.20 -18.60
C THR A 66 4.14 -12.10 -18.25
N LEU A 67 3.11 -11.87 -19.06
CA LEU A 67 2.06 -10.88 -18.75
C LEU A 67 0.86 -11.55 -18.06
N THR A 68 1.07 -12.03 -16.82
CA THR A 68 -0.01 -12.45 -15.92
C THR A 68 -0.25 -11.36 -14.88
N SER A 69 -1.41 -11.37 -14.21
CA SER A 69 -1.71 -10.39 -13.17
C SER A 69 -0.65 -10.41 -12.06
N SER A 70 -0.15 -11.59 -11.68
CA SER A 70 0.84 -11.74 -10.62
C SER A 70 2.21 -11.17 -11.00
N SER A 71 2.72 -11.47 -12.20
CA SER A 71 4.03 -10.97 -12.65
C SER A 71 3.97 -9.47 -12.96
N PHE A 72 2.86 -8.99 -13.53
CA PHE A 72 2.65 -7.57 -13.77
C PHE A 72 2.52 -6.80 -12.45
N SER A 73 1.75 -7.32 -11.48
CA SER A 73 1.67 -6.76 -10.12
C SER A 73 3.04 -6.66 -9.46
N LEU A 74 3.86 -7.72 -9.53
CA LEU A 74 5.22 -7.72 -9.01
C LEU A 74 6.08 -6.62 -9.66
N GLY A 75 6.14 -6.58 -10.99
CA GLY A 75 6.93 -5.59 -11.72
C GLY A 75 6.46 -4.16 -11.47
N ALA A 76 5.14 -3.93 -11.46
CA ALA A 76 4.53 -2.65 -11.13
C ALA A 76 4.84 -2.21 -9.70
N THR A 77 4.77 -3.13 -8.73
CA THR A 77 5.11 -2.84 -7.33
C THR A 77 6.57 -2.42 -7.21
N LEU A 78 7.50 -3.14 -7.84
CA LEU A 78 8.92 -2.78 -7.83
C LEU A 78 9.16 -1.39 -8.44
N ALA A 79 8.52 -1.09 -9.57
CA ALA A 79 8.62 0.21 -10.22
C ALA A 79 8.07 1.34 -9.34
N VAL A 80 6.91 1.13 -8.70
CA VAL A 80 6.32 2.10 -7.78
C VAL A 80 7.20 2.32 -6.56
N VAL A 81 7.68 1.25 -5.91
CA VAL A 81 8.57 1.36 -4.73
C VAL A 81 9.85 2.12 -5.09
N ALA A 82 10.42 1.88 -6.26
CA ALA A 82 11.57 2.64 -6.75
C ALA A 82 11.23 4.12 -6.95
N GLY A 83 10.10 4.44 -7.60
CA GLY A 83 9.67 5.83 -7.82
C GLY A 83 9.33 6.58 -6.52
N LEU A 84 8.74 5.89 -5.55
CA LEU A 84 8.40 6.42 -4.24
C LEU A 84 9.66 6.72 -3.40
N ASN A 85 10.69 5.85 -3.45
CA ASN A 85 11.98 6.12 -2.82
C ASN A 85 12.70 7.34 -3.42
N ILE A 86 12.47 7.64 -4.71
CA ILE A 86 13.05 8.81 -5.38
C ILE A 86 12.29 10.10 -5.04
N SER A 87 10.99 10.02 -4.74
CA SER A 87 10.10 11.18 -4.61
C SER A 87 9.71 11.59 -3.18
N LEU A 88 9.96 10.77 -2.16
CA LEU A 88 9.54 11.04 -0.78
C LEU A 88 10.60 10.65 0.26
N PRO A 89 10.69 11.36 1.41
CA PRO A 89 11.40 10.88 2.59
C PRO A 89 10.56 9.81 3.31
N ILE A 90 10.27 8.70 2.63
CA ILE A 90 9.57 7.53 3.18
C ILE A 90 10.27 6.99 4.43
N GLY A 91 11.59 7.14 4.49
CA GLY A 91 12.41 6.83 5.65
C GLY A 91 12.01 7.57 6.92
N ARG A 92 11.31 8.71 6.86
CA ARG A 92 10.91 9.48 8.06
C ARG A 92 9.76 8.80 8.82
N ASN A 93 8.79 8.23 8.11
CA ASN A 93 7.67 7.51 8.73
C ASN A 93 8.11 6.12 9.21
N ILE A 94 8.90 5.40 8.40
CA ILE A 94 9.49 4.12 8.82
C ILE A 94 10.41 4.34 10.04
N GLY A 95 11.27 5.35 10.01
CA GLY A 95 12.17 5.69 11.11
C GLY A 95 11.43 6.09 12.39
N ARG A 96 10.25 6.72 12.27
CA ARG A 96 9.38 7.01 13.43
C ARG A 96 8.74 5.76 14.01
N VAL A 97 8.29 4.82 13.18
CA VAL A 97 7.73 3.53 13.65
C VAL A 97 8.80 2.67 14.31
N VAL A 98 9.96 2.53 13.66
CA VAL A 98 11.11 1.78 14.20
C VAL A 98 11.64 2.46 15.47
N GLY A 99 11.74 3.79 15.49
CA GLY A 99 12.16 4.56 16.65
C GLY A 99 11.19 4.50 17.83
N VAL A 100 9.87 4.44 17.56
CA VAL A 100 8.83 4.25 18.58
C VAL A 100 8.86 2.83 19.13
N ALA A 101 9.04 1.82 18.28
CA ALA A 101 9.21 0.43 18.70
C ALA A 101 10.47 0.23 19.57
N ALA A 102 11.53 1.01 19.34
CA ALA A 102 12.78 0.93 20.09
C ALA A 102 12.82 1.79 21.37
N GLY A 103 12.11 2.92 21.42
CA GLY A 103 12.30 3.97 22.43
C GLY A 103 11.14 4.22 23.42
N GLY A 104 9.96 3.63 23.20
CA GLY A 104 8.84 3.68 24.16
C GLY A 104 8.14 5.04 24.38
N LEU A 105 8.69 6.16 23.91
CA LEU A 105 8.06 7.47 23.98
C LEU A 105 7.25 7.78 22.71
N GLY A 106 5.96 8.10 22.86
CA GLY A 106 5.08 8.49 21.75
C GLY A 106 4.37 7.34 21.02
N ILE A 107 4.40 6.11 21.57
CA ILE A 107 3.77 4.92 20.99
C ILE A 107 2.27 5.14 20.73
N TYR A 108 1.56 5.67 21.72
CA TYR A 108 0.12 5.89 21.61
C TYR A 108 -0.27 6.85 20.48
N GLY A 109 0.54 7.88 20.19
CA GLY A 109 0.27 8.77 19.06
C GLY A 109 0.43 8.09 17.70
N VAL A 110 1.38 7.16 17.58
CA VAL A 110 1.59 6.39 16.35
C VAL A 110 0.53 5.30 16.20
N VAL A 111 0.21 4.59 17.27
CA VAL A 111 -0.85 3.56 17.27
C VAL A 111 -2.20 4.19 16.95
N GLN A 112 -2.55 5.33 17.53
CA GLN A 112 -3.78 6.04 17.20
C GLN A 112 -3.82 6.49 15.74
N ASN A 113 -2.73 7.06 15.22
CA ASN A 113 -2.67 7.44 13.82
C ASN A 113 -2.81 6.23 12.87
N ALA A 114 -2.20 5.09 13.23
CA ALA A 114 -2.35 3.83 12.52
C ALA A 114 -3.80 3.31 12.56
N ALA A 115 -4.42 3.32 13.73
CA ALA A 115 -5.82 2.91 13.92
C ALA A 115 -6.79 3.81 13.14
N ASP A 116 -6.61 5.13 13.19
CA ASP A 116 -7.43 6.08 12.45
C ASP A 116 -7.26 5.92 10.94
N SER A 117 -6.03 5.69 10.47
CA SER A 117 -5.73 5.41 9.06
C SER A 117 -6.36 4.10 8.58
N ALA A 118 -6.21 3.02 9.36
CA ALA A 118 -6.84 1.74 9.08
C ALA A 118 -8.38 1.87 9.08
N LYS A 119 -8.95 2.65 10.00
CA LYS A 119 -10.38 2.90 10.06
C LYS A 119 -10.88 3.71 8.86
N ARG A 120 -10.15 4.74 8.44
CA ARG A 120 -10.45 5.47 7.20
C ARG A 120 -10.41 4.53 6.01
N LEU A 121 -9.40 3.67 5.90
CA LEU A 121 -9.31 2.69 4.82
C LEU A 121 -10.51 1.72 4.84
N GLN A 122 -10.90 1.23 6.02
CA GLN A 122 -12.07 0.36 6.17
C GLN A 122 -13.35 1.00 5.61
N LEU A 123 -13.52 2.31 5.80
CA LEU A 123 -14.69 3.04 5.32
C LEU A 123 -14.61 3.37 3.83
N MET A 124 -13.43 3.79 3.34
CA MET A 124 -13.25 4.23 1.95
C MET A 124 -13.10 3.07 0.96
N HIS A 125 -12.41 2.01 1.36
CA HIS A 125 -12.08 0.89 0.47
C HIS A 125 -12.07 -0.47 1.21
N PRO A 126 -13.26 -0.99 1.58
CA PRO A 126 -13.36 -2.20 2.41
C PRO A 126 -12.61 -3.43 1.87
N PRO A 127 -12.56 -3.73 0.55
CA PRO A 127 -11.84 -4.89 0.06
C PRO A 127 -10.32 -4.79 0.27
N TYR A 128 -9.73 -3.61 0.08
CA TYR A 128 -8.30 -3.42 0.31
C TYR A 128 -7.97 -3.47 1.80
N TYR A 129 -8.82 -2.88 2.65
CA TYR A 129 -8.72 -3.06 4.11
C TYR A 129 -8.71 -4.55 4.49
N HIS A 130 -9.66 -5.33 3.95
CA HIS A 130 -9.76 -6.75 4.28
C HIS A 130 -8.51 -7.54 3.82
N ALA A 131 -8.01 -7.25 2.62
CA ALA A 131 -6.79 -7.87 2.10
C ALA A 131 -5.56 -7.57 2.95
N LEU A 132 -5.47 -6.38 3.56
CA LEU A 132 -4.43 -6.05 4.52
C LEU A 132 -4.69 -6.68 5.90
N TYR A 133 -5.94 -6.73 6.35
CA TYR A 133 -6.32 -7.26 7.66
C TYR A 133 -5.95 -8.74 7.81
N VAL A 134 -6.22 -9.57 6.80
CA VAL A 134 -5.83 -11.00 6.83
C VAL A 134 -4.31 -11.21 6.84
N ARG A 135 -3.53 -10.18 6.46
CA ARG A 135 -2.07 -10.14 6.49
C ARG A 135 -1.50 -9.43 7.72
N GLU A 136 -2.36 -8.91 8.60
CA GLU A 136 -1.98 -8.11 9.78
C GLU A 136 -1.26 -6.80 9.40
N LEU A 137 -1.51 -6.26 8.21
CA LEU A 137 -0.84 -5.09 7.65
C LEU A 137 -1.72 -3.83 7.60
N GLU A 138 -3.00 -3.91 7.95
CA GLU A 138 -3.96 -2.79 7.83
C GLU A 138 -3.52 -1.59 8.67
N MET A 139 -2.95 -1.84 9.85
CA MET A 139 -2.41 -0.80 10.71
C MET A 139 -1.17 -0.13 10.12
N MET A 140 -0.49 -0.76 9.15
CA MET A 140 0.67 -0.18 8.46
C MET A 140 0.28 0.65 7.23
N TYR A 141 -1.01 0.68 6.86
CA TYR A 141 -1.51 1.42 5.70
C TYR A 141 -1.14 2.91 5.73
N PHE A 142 -1.09 3.55 6.90
CA PHE A 142 -0.71 4.96 7.02
C PHE A 142 0.65 5.30 6.39
N LEU A 143 1.54 4.30 6.22
CA LEU A 143 2.82 4.46 5.53
C LEU A 143 2.66 4.80 4.03
N VAL A 144 1.59 4.31 3.39
CA VAL A 144 1.30 4.49 1.96
C VAL A 144 0.03 5.28 1.69
N GLU A 145 -0.76 5.59 2.73
CA GLU A 145 -2.03 6.31 2.64
C GLU A 145 -1.92 7.59 1.80
N SER A 146 -0.97 8.46 2.14
CA SER A 146 -0.82 9.75 1.45
C SER A 146 -0.51 9.59 -0.04
N SER A 147 0.28 8.59 -0.41
CA SER A 147 0.64 8.30 -1.80
C SER A 147 -0.56 7.76 -2.58
N LEU A 148 -1.29 6.80 -2.01
CA LEU A 148 -2.46 6.20 -2.65
C LEU A 148 -3.61 7.20 -2.79
N MET A 149 -3.88 8.00 -1.75
CA MET A 149 -4.90 9.05 -1.80
C MET A 149 -4.57 10.12 -2.85
N ARG A 150 -3.32 10.59 -2.90
CA ARG A 150 -2.88 11.59 -3.90
C ARG A 150 -2.96 11.04 -5.33
N ALA A 151 -2.60 9.78 -5.52
CA ALA A 151 -2.69 9.12 -6.81
C ALA A 151 -4.14 8.84 -7.25
N GLY A 152 -5.11 8.89 -6.32
CA GLY A 152 -6.50 8.52 -6.59
C GLY A 152 -6.74 7.01 -6.59
N GLY A 153 -5.85 6.23 -5.99
CA GLY A 153 -5.90 4.75 -5.99
C GLY A 153 -7.08 4.14 -5.24
N LEU A 154 -7.78 4.94 -4.43
CA LEU A 154 -8.89 4.50 -3.57
C LEU A 154 -10.21 5.22 -3.91
N LYS A 155 -10.32 5.80 -5.11
CA LYS A 155 -11.51 6.55 -5.54
C LYS A 155 -12.73 5.65 -5.75
N ASN A 156 -12.50 4.45 -6.28
CA ASN A 156 -13.52 3.45 -6.58
C ASN A 156 -13.00 2.09 -6.14
N GLU A 157 -13.91 1.17 -5.83
CA GLU A 157 -13.55 -0.20 -5.46
C GLU A 157 -12.68 -0.87 -6.54
N TRP A 158 -13.13 -0.78 -7.79
CA TRP A 158 -12.45 -1.30 -8.97
C TRP A 158 -12.11 -0.15 -9.91
N LEU A 159 -10.84 -0.04 -10.27
CA LEU A 159 -10.38 0.92 -11.25
C LEU A 159 -10.45 0.34 -12.67
N SER A 160 -10.74 1.15 -13.67
CA SER A 160 -10.55 0.79 -15.07
C SER A 160 -9.07 0.60 -15.42
N ASP A 161 -8.78 -0.03 -16.56
CA ASP A 161 -7.40 -0.20 -17.05
C ASP A 161 -6.66 1.16 -17.15
N TYR A 162 -7.36 2.19 -17.62
CA TYR A 162 -6.82 3.55 -17.72
C TYR A 162 -6.57 4.17 -16.35
N GLU A 163 -7.53 4.08 -15.42
CA GLU A 163 -7.38 4.64 -14.06
C GLU A 163 -6.25 3.97 -13.29
N ILE A 164 -6.06 2.64 -13.43
CA ILE A 164 -4.90 1.96 -12.81
C ILE A 164 -3.59 2.49 -13.39
N ALA A 165 -3.50 2.63 -14.72
CA ALA A 165 -2.30 3.18 -15.34
C ALA A 165 -2.03 4.61 -14.81
N GLU A 166 -3.06 5.45 -14.68
CA GLU A 166 -2.94 6.80 -14.14
C GLU A 166 -2.46 6.82 -12.68
N VAL A 167 -3.04 5.97 -11.83
CA VAL A 167 -2.61 5.80 -10.43
C VAL A 167 -1.14 5.38 -10.38
N LEU A 168 -0.74 4.39 -11.18
CA LEU A 168 0.64 3.94 -11.27
C LEU A 168 1.60 5.06 -11.71
N MET A 169 1.24 5.83 -12.75
CA MET A 169 2.04 6.98 -13.20
C MET A 169 2.22 8.02 -12.10
N LYS A 170 1.14 8.36 -11.37
CA LYS A 170 1.18 9.31 -10.25
C LYS A 170 2.04 8.81 -9.11
N LEU A 171 1.93 7.53 -8.74
CA LEU A 171 2.76 6.91 -7.70
C LEU A 171 4.25 6.89 -8.07
N MET A 172 4.58 6.83 -9.37
CA MET A 172 5.94 6.89 -9.89
C MET A 172 6.44 8.32 -10.15
N GLY A 173 5.65 9.35 -9.86
CA GLY A 173 6.03 10.76 -10.04
C GLY A 173 6.11 11.22 -11.50
N LYS A 174 5.31 10.62 -12.38
CA LYS A 174 5.30 10.86 -13.85
C LYS A 174 4.00 11.49 -14.36
N ALA A 175 3.25 12.16 -13.48
CA ALA A 175 1.95 12.78 -13.78
C ALA A 175 2.00 14.30 -13.72
#